data_AF-A0A174YV14-F1
#
_entry.id   AF-A0A174YV14-F1
#
_cell.length_a   1.000
_cell.length_b   1.000
_cell.length_c   1.000
_cell.angle_alpha   90.00
_cell.angle_beta   90.00
_cell.angle_gamma   90.00
#
_symmetry.space_group_name_H-M   'P 1'
#
loop_
_entity.id
_entity.type
_entity.pdbx_description
1 polymer ?
#
loop_
_entity_poly.entity_id
_entity_poly.type
_entity_poly.pdbx_seq_one_letter_code
_entity_poly.pdbx_strand_id
1 'polypeptide(L)'
;MEKRLQLWSPVWGWLATKEGESVDLKGQDLVLYETAIQEALEQEKLYYRKKSAPFNLMDYYDADDSVKEKVQNLDIQVKKEQDGLYVCASLALIEPLTQQELEAIQNFLSRQYEGGIFDTSRIRTYSVEEGEVVFDFSVDTKEKFSQKEVQCETQKKYEITSIAHPQFPWLHRIRALVDVNEAVPKGTLGGFVEYEQNLSQEGSCWIYDQAICCERAVVERSAGLFQEAIAKGDALLTGTAVMYQTSIAEESCRILAGEVWNMAHIRGFAKITAAKETGDAPLILGNSLVFGNVCGKVLVRGNVLPSRSVENQTQELLVFRGGDSIHKVNESKKKTKSKKQPER
;
A
#
# COMPACT_ATOMS: atom_id res chain seq x y z
N MET A 1 3.80 26.43 -1.12
CA MET A 1 4.01 25.59 -2.30
C MET A 1 5.19 24.70 -2.00
N GLU A 2 5.00 23.39 -2.09
CA GLU A 2 6.08 22.42 -1.92
C GLU A 2 6.84 22.35 -3.25
N LYS A 3 8.15 22.63 -3.23
CA LYS A 3 8.98 22.48 -4.43
C LYS A 3 9.43 21.04 -4.52
N ARG A 4 9.12 20.39 -5.65
CA ARG A 4 9.58 19.02 -5.92
C ARG A 4 10.57 19.02 -7.08
N LEU A 5 11.71 18.37 -6.86
CA LEU A 5 12.63 18.00 -7.92
C LEU A 5 12.37 16.55 -8.28
N GLN A 6 12.12 16.28 -9.57
CA GLN A 6 11.99 14.92 -10.05
C GLN A 6 13.19 14.52 -10.88
N LEU A 7 13.75 13.35 -10.56
CA LEU A 7 14.85 12.71 -11.28
C LEU A 7 14.31 11.45 -11.95
N TRP A 8 14.47 11.39 -13.27
CA TRP A 8 13.89 10.34 -14.10
C TRP A 8 14.98 9.52 -14.78
N SER A 9 14.87 8.19 -14.69
CA SER A 9 15.73 7.24 -15.40
C SER A 9 14.87 6.23 -16.18
N PRO A 10 15.26 5.88 -17.42
CA PRO A 10 14.54 4.88 -18.20
C PRO A 10 14.62 3.50 -17.53
N VAL A 11 13.58 2.68 -17.72
CA VAL A 11 13.59 1.27 -17.38
C VAL A 11 13.90 0.48 -18.64
N TRP A 12 14.85 -0.44 -18.53
CA TRP A 12 15.23 -1.37 -19.59
C TRP A 12 14.81 -2.79 -19.22
N GLY A 13 14.94 -3.72 -20.17
CA GLY A 13 14.71 -5.12 -19.87
C GLY A 13 14.91 -6.02 -21.07
N TRP A 14 14.82 -7.31 -20.83
CA TRP A 14 14.89 -8.34 -21.86
C TRP A 14 13.99 -9.51 -21.49
N LEU A 15 13.51 -10.24 -22.49
CA LEU A 15 12.85 -11.52 -22.32
C LEU A 15 13.91 -12.63 -22.40
N ALA A 16 14.09 -13.37 -21.31
CA ALA A 16 14.82 -14.62 -21.29
C ALA A 16 13.87 -15.78 -21.65
N THR A 17 14.01 -16.32 -22.86
CA THR A 17 13.12 -17.39 -23.35
C THR A 17 13.45 -18.74 -22.71
N LYS A 18 12.48 -19.65 -22.71
CA LYS A 18 12.68 -21.04 -22.24
C LYS A 18 13.76 -21.80 -23.03
N GLU A 19 14.02 -21.37 -24.25
CA GLU A 19 15.01 -21.94 -25.16
C GLU A 19 16.42 -21.37 -24.93
N GLY A 20 16.56 -20.42 -23.99
CA GLY A 20 17.83 -19.80 -23.62
C GLY A 20 18.21 -18.59 -24.48
N GLU A 21 17.28 -18.07 -25.29
CA GLU A 21 17.48 -16.84 -26.05
C GLU A 21 17.18 -15.59 -25.20
N SER A 22 17.79 -14.47 -25.55
CA SER A 22 17.53 -13.17 -24.90
C SER A 22 17.06 -12.18 -25.95
N VAL A 23 15.89 -11.57 -25.72
CA VAL A 23 15.31 -10.57 -26.61
C VAL A 23 15.19 -9.25 -25.86
N ASP A 24 15.93 -8.23 -26.29
CA ASP A 24 15.85 -6.89 -25.70
C ASP A 24 14.43 -6.32 -25.83
N LEU A 25 13.90 -5.80 -24.73
CA LEU A 25 12.63 -5.08 -24.67
C LEU A 25 12.91 -3.58 -24.60
N LYS A 26 12.28 -2.80 -25.48
CA LYS A 26 12.56 -1.36 -25.58
C LYS A 26 11.32 -0.55 -25.32
N GLY A 27 11.47 0.46 -24.46
CA GLY A 27 10.50 1.55 -24.25
C GLY A 27 9.07 1.04 -24.05
N GLN A 28 8.29 1.06 -25.13
CA GLN A 28 6.87 0.71 -25.16
C GLN A 28 6.61 -0.77 -24.83
N ASP A 29 7.55 -1.69 -25.07
CA ASP A 29 7.40 -3.11 -24.74
C ASP A 29 7.23 -3.33 -23.24
N LEU A 30 7.91 -2.50 -22.44
CA LEU A 30 7.92 -2.61 -20.98
C LEU A 30 6.65 -2.03 -20.35
N VAL A 31 5.95 -1.13 -21.05
CA VAL A 31 4.71 -0.50 -20.57
C VAL A 31 3.62 -1.52 -20.26
N LEU A 32 3.62 -2.67 -20.94
CA LEU A 32 2.68 -3.76 -20.65
C LEU A 32 2.80 -4.29 -19.21
N TYR A 33 3.97 -4.09 -18.58
CA TYR A 33 4.28 -4.53 -17.23
C TYR A 33 4.20 -3.39 -16.21
N GLU A 34 3.73 -2.20 -16.60
CA GLU A 34 3.64 -1.01 -15.72
C GLU A 34 2.98 -1.34 -14.38
N THR A 35 1.75 -1.87 -14.43
CA THR A 35 0.96 -2.20 -13.25
C THR A 35 1.69 -3.21 -12.36
N ALA A 36 2.29 -4.25 -12.95
CA ALA A 36 3.00 -5.28 -12.19
C ALA A 36 4.22 -4.71 -11.46
N ILE A 37 5.02 -3.87 -12.13
CA ILE A 37 6.20 -3.23 -11.53
C ILE A 37 5.77 -2.22 -10.45
N GLN A 38 4.73 -1.42 -10.71
CA GLN A 38 4.19 -0.48 -9.73
C GLN A 38 3.71 -1.21 -8.47
N GLU A 39 2.93 -2.27 -8.62
CA GLU A 39 2.46 -3.08 -7.49
C GLU A 39 3.63 -3.72 -6.73
N ALA A 40 4.62 -4.26 -7.44
CA ALA A 40 5.82 -4.84 -6.83
C ALA A 40 6.62 -3.79 -6.04
N LEU A 41 6.85 -2.61 -6.61
CA LEU A 41 7.54 -1.51 -5.95
C LEU A 41 6.77 -1.03 -4.71
N GLU A 42 5.45 -0.89 -4.81
CA GLU A 42 4.61 -0.52 -3.68
C GLU A 42 4.64 -1.57 -2.55
N GLN A 43 4.83 -2.85 -2.86
CA GLN A 43 5.08 -3.88 -1.83
C GLN A 43 6.46 -3.74 -1.20
N GLU A 44 7.51 -3.47 -1.98
CA GLU A 44 8.85 -3.26 -1.43
C GLU A 44 8.93 -1.99 -0.56
N LYS A 45 8.26 -0.90 -0.95
CA LYS A 45 8.12 0.29 -0.09
C LYS A 45 7.52 -0.03 1.28
N LEU A 46 6.57 -0.98 1.35
CA LEU A 46 6.02 -1.41 2.65
C LEU A 46 7.03 -2.17 3.51
N TYR A 47 8.00 -2.84 2.89
CA TYR A 47 9.11 -3.48 3.60
C TYR A 47 10.15 -2.44 4.07
N TYR A 48 10.46 -1.47 3.22
CA TYR A 48 11.44 -0.41 3.49
C TYR A 48 10.94 0.70 4.42
N ARG A 49 9.62 0.85 4.65
CA ARG A 49 9.14 1.90 5.56
C ARG A 49 9.47 1.59 7.01
N LYS A 50 9.84 2.61 7.78
CA LYS A 50 10.05 2.50 9.23
C LYS A 50 8.71 2.52 9.96
N LYS A 51 8.30 1.37 10.51
CA LYS A 51 7.04 1.18 11.25
C LYS A 51 5.82 1.53 10.37
N SER A 52 4.97 2.45 10.83
CA SER A 52 3.79 2.96 10.12
C SER A 52 4.05 4.26 9.34
N ALA A 53 5.21 4.91 9.54
CA ALA A 53 5.52 6.16 8.86
C ALA A 53 5.47 5.98 7.33
N PRO A 54 5.06 7.00 6.56
CA PRO A 54 5.11 6.96 5.11
C PRO A 54 6.48 6.55 4.59
N PHE A 55 6.51 5.87 3.44
CA PHE A 55 7.76 5.50 2.81
C PHE A 55 8.59 6.76 2.49
N ASN A 56 9.86 6.73 2.87
CA ASN A 56 10.82 7.78 2.55
C ASN A 56 12.19 7.14 2.32
N LEU A 57 12.70 7.13 1.09
CA LEU A 57 13.99 6.49 0.79
C LEU A 57 15.16 7.22 1.49
N MET A 58 15.01 8.49 1.88
CA MET A 58 16.04 9.20 2.65
C MET A 58 16.33 8.54 4.01
N ASP A 59 15.45 7.67 4.51
CA ASP A 59 15.70 6.87 5.72
C ASP A 59 16.93 5.95 5.61
N TYR A 60 17.41 5.71 4.39
CA TYR A 60 18.55 4.88 4.02
C TYR A 60 19.71 5.70 3.42
N TYR A 61 19.61 7.04 3.46
CA TYR A 61 20.71 7.91 3.10
C TYR A 61 21.65 8.07 4.29
N ASP A 62 22.71 7.25 4.31
CA ASP A 62 23.64 7.16 5.45
C ASP A 62 24.70 8.27 5.48
N ALA A 63 24.87 9.02 4.39
CA ALA A 63 25.84 10.12 4.38
C ALA A 63 25.34 11.26 5.28
N ASP A 64 26.24 11.75 6.13
CA ASP A 64 26.01 12.87 7.03
C ASP A 64 26.49 14.16 6.37
N ASP A 65 25.70 14.65 5.43
CA ASP A 65 25.97 15.84 4.63
C ASP A 65 24.71 16.72 4.52
N SER A 66 24.86 17.87 3.86
CA SER A 66 23.79 18.86 3.70
C SER A 66 22.59 18.38 2.87
N VAL A 67 22.72 17.27 2.13
CA VAL A 67 21.58 16.68 1.41
C VAL A 67 20.50 16.25 2.40
N LYS A 68 20.91 15.63 3.51
CA LYS A 68 20.00 15.10 4.54
C LYS A 68 19.16 16.17 5.22
N GLU A 69 19.68 17.40 5.28
CA GLU A 69 18.99 18.56 5.83
C GLU A 69 18.06 19.24 4.81
N LYS A 70 18.33 19.08 3.51
CA LYS A 70 17.59 19.75 2.43
C LYS A 70 16.49 18.90 1.80
N VAL A 71 16.59 17.57 1.86
CA VAL A 71 15.59 16.65 1.31
C VAL A 71 14.69 16.14 2.44
N GLN A 72 13.46 16.64 2.47
CA GLN A 72 12.48 16.24 3.48
C GLN A 72 11.94 14.83 3.23
N ASN A 73 11.64 14.52 1.98
CA ASN A 73 11.10 13.23 1.57
C ASN A 73 11.60 12.84 0.18
N LEU A 74 11.90 11.58 -0.02
CA LEU A 74 12.21 10.98 -1.31
C LEU A 74 11.30 9.78 -1.55
N ASP A 75 10.30 9.97 -2.42
CA ASP A 75 9.46 8.89 -2.92
C ASP A 75 9.96 8.44 -4.30
N ILE A 76 9.70 7.18 -4.65
CA ILE A 76 10.06 6.62 -5.97
C ILE A 76 8.83 6.01 -6.62
N GLN A 77 8.56 6.34 -7.87
CA GLN A 77 7.42 5.80 -8.61
C GLN A 77 7.88 5.26 -9.95
N VAL A 78 7.23 4.22 -10.45
CA VAL A 78 7.37 3.84 -11.87
C VAL A 78 6.24 4.51 -12.64
N LYS A 79 6.58 5.24 -13.70
CA LYS A 79 5.63 6.01 -14.50
C LYS A 79 5.84 5.73 -15.97
N LYS A 80 4.74 5.63 -16.70
CA LYS A 80 4.73 5.66 -18.15
C LYS A 80 4.87 7.08 -18.69
N GLU A 81 5.73 7.23 -19.69
CA GLU A 81 5.81 8.38 -20.60
C GLU A 81 5.61 7.91 -22.05
N GLN A 82 5.64 8.83 -23.02
CA GLN A 82 5.35 8.51 -24.44
C GLN A 82 6.30 7.49 -25.06
N ASP A 83 7.52 7.39 -24.55
CA ASP A 83 8.65 6.63 -25.08
C ASP A 83 9.02 5.40 -24.24
N GLY A 84 8.37 5.19 -23.10
CA GLY A 84 8.56 3.99 -22.28
C GLY A 84 8.20 4.13 -20.82
N LEU A 85 8.73 3.21 -20.01
CA LEU A 85 8.65 3.27 -18.55
C LEU A 85 9.87 3.94 -17.95
N TYR A 86 9.63 4.70 -16.90
CA TYR A 86 10.65 5.44 -16.17
C TYR A 86 10.50 5.25 -14.67
N VAL A 87 11.64 5.19 -13.97
CA VAL A 87 11.67 5.41 -12.54
C VAL A 87 11.75 6.92 -12.28
N CYS A 88 10.78 7.45 -11.56
CA CYS A 88 10.67 8.83 -11.14
C CYS A 88 10.95 8.93 -9.64
N ALA A 89 12.15 9.39 -9.26
CA ALA A 89 12.47 9.80 -7.90
C ALA A 89 11.98 11.23 -7.65
N SER A 90 11.05 11.40 -6.72
CA SER A 90 10.44 12.68 -6.38
C SER A 90 10.95 13.18 -5.02
N LEU A 91 11.77 14.22 -5.06
CA LEU A 91 12.36 14.86 -3.87
C LEU A 91 11.51 16.05 -3.44
N ALA A 92 10.97 15.99 -2.22
CA ALA A 92 10.41 17.16 -1.54
C ALA A 92 11.55 17.95 -0.90
N LEU A 93 11.81 19.15 -1.42
CA LEU A 93 12.95 19.97 -1.03
C LEU A 93 12.54 21.06 -0.05
N ILE A 94 13.31 21.21 1.03
CA ILE A 94 13.27 22.36 1.94
C ILE A 94 14.00 23.54 1.27
N GLU A 95 15.16 23.25 0.67
CA GLU A 95 15.98 24.19 -0.09
C GLU A 95 16.48 23.56 -1.41
N PRO A 96 16.79 24.36 -2.45
CA PRO A 96 17.39 23.85 -3.68
C PRO A 96 18.72 23.14 -3.43
N LEU A 97 18.97 22.06 -4.16
CA LEU A 97 20.25 21.35 -4.14
C LEU A 97 21.28 22.07 -5.03
N THR A 98 22.51 22.14 -4.55
CA THR A 98 23.69 22.49 -5.35
C THR A 98 24.04 21.34 -6.29
N GLN A 99 24.91 21.59 -7.27
CA GLN A 99 25.35 20.55 -8.23
C GLN A 99 26.03 19.36 -7.53
N GLN A 100 26.83 19.61 -6.49
CA GLN A 100 27.51 18.54 -5.74
C GLN A 100 26.52 17.70 -4.92
N GLU A 101 25.54 18.35 -4.27
CA GLU A 101 24.47 17.67 -3.53
C GLU A 101 23.57 16.85 -4.48
N LEU A 102 23.31 17.38 -5.67
CA LEU A 102 22.55 16.68 -6.70
C LEU A 102 23.29 15.43 -7.19
N GLU A 103 24.59 15.52 -7.43
CA GLU A 103 25.42 14.37 -7.78
C GLU A 103 25.45 13.31 -6.66
N ALA A 104 25.50 13.74 -5.39
CA ALA A 104 25.42 12.84 -4.24
C ALA A 104 24.09 12.06 -4.20
N ILE A 105 22.96 12.76 -4.41
CA ILE A 105 21.64 12.14 -4.53
C ILE A 105 21.56 11.18 -5.71
N GLN A 106 22.06 11.56 -6.89
CA GLN A 106 22.03 10.71 -8.07
C GLN A 106 22.85 9.43 -7.85
N ASN A 107 24.04 9.54 -7.26
CA ASN A 107 24.87 8.39 -6.90
C ASN A 107 24.21 7.49 -5.84
N PHE A 108 23.44 8.07 -4.93
CA PHE A 108 22.64 7.30 -3.98
C PHE A 108 21.52 6.54 -4.71
N LEU A 109 20.76 7.20 -5.59
CA LEU A 109 19.69 6.58 -6.36
C LEU A 109 20.20 5.46 -7.27
N SER A 110 21.31 5.65 -7.99
CA SER A 110 21.91 4.61 -8.82
C SER A 110 22.23 3.34 -8.01
N ARG A 111 22.82 3.50 -6.82
CA ARG A 111 23.07 2.36 -5.91
C ARG A 111 21.78 1.69 -5.44
N GLN A 112 20.72 2.46 -5.18
CA GLN A 112 19.42 1.91 -4.81
C GLN A 112 18.73 1.16 -5.95
N TYR A 113 18.97 1.53 -7.21
CA TYR A 113 18.37 0.89 -8.37
C TYR A 113 19.14 -0.37 -8.80
N GLU A 114 20.45 -0.40 -8.57
CA GLU A 114 21.30 -1.56 -8.85
C GLU A 114 21.23 -2.64 -7.75
N GLY A 115 21.25 -2.25 -6.48
CA GLY A 115 21.39 -3.18 -5.35
C GLY A 115 20.53 -2.87 -4.12
N GLY A 116 19.58 -1.94 -4.23
CA GLY A 116 18.72 -1.49 -3.12
C GLY A 116 17.26 -1.90 -3.28
N ILE A 117 16.35 -0.93 -3.19
CA ILE A 117 14.90 -1.19 -3.22
C ILE A 117 14.41 -1.93 -4.48
N PHE A 118 15.12 -1.79 -5.60
CA PHE A 118 14.80 -2.51 -6.85
C PHE A 118 15.44 -3.90 -6.95
N ASP A 119 16.36 -4.25 -6.07
CA ASP A 119 17.10 -5.51 -6.13
C ASP A 119 16.35 -6.68 -5.46
N THR A 120 15.14 -6.94 -5.96
CA THR A 120 14.30 -8.04 -5.50
C THR A 120 13.72 -8.78 -6.69
N SER A 121 13.58 -10.10 -6.59
CA SER A 121 12.96 -10.90 -7.66
C SER A 121 11.52 -10.48 -7.97
N ARG A 122 10.81 -9.92 -6.98
CA ARG A 122 9.44 -9.40 -7.15
C ARG A 122 9.38 -8.24 -8.14
N ILE A 123 10.40 -7.40 -8.16
CA ILE A 123 10.47 -6.23 -9.04
C ILE A 123 11.27 -6.55 -10.30
N ARG A 124 12.37 -7.29 -10.19
CA ARG A 124 13.30 -7.54 -11.31
C ARG A 124 12.79 -8.55 -12.32
N THR A 125 11.84 -9.42 -11.98
CA THR A 125 11.37 -10.43 -12.93
C THR A 125 9.86 -10.60 -12.97
N TYR A 126 9.37 -10.99 -14.15
CA TYR A 126 7.97 -11.30 -14.40
C TYR A 126 7.84 -12.51 -15.33
N SER A 127 7.16 -13.56 -14.87
CA SER A 127 6.98 -14.78 -15.67
C SER A 127 5.90 -14.60 -16.74
N VAL A 128 6.21 -15.02 -17.96
CA VAL A 128 5.30 -15.05 -19.12
C VAL A 128 5.28 -16.46 -19.72
N GLU A 129 4.42 -16.71 -20.72
CA GLU A 129 4.30 -18.05 -21.32
C GLU A 129 5.60 -18.48 -22.02
N GLU A 130 6.29 -17.53 -22.64
CA GLU A 130 7.49 -17.72 -23.44
C GLU A 130 8.78 -17.81 -22.61
N GLY A 131 8.75 -17.39 -21.34
CA GLY A 131 9.94 -17.29 -20.50
C GLY A 131 9.78 -16.35 -19.31
N GLU A 132 10.82 -15.58 -19.01
CA GLU A 132 10.85 -14.61 -17.92
C GLU A 132 11.33 -13.26 -18.45
N VAL A 133 10.53 -12.22 -18.21
CA VAL A 133 10.93 -10.84 -18.46
C VAL A 133 11.79 -10.38 -17.30
N VAL A 134 12.96 -9.85 -17.60
CA VAL A 134 13.89 -9.27 -16.63
C VAL A 134 13.94 -7.77 -16.82
N PHE A 135 13.74 -7.02 -15.73
CA PHE A 135 13.79 -5.56 -15.70
C PHE A 135 15.12 -5.08 -15.16
N ASP A 136 15.69 -4.09 -15.86
CA ASP A 136 16.90 -3.39 -15.47
C ASP A 136 16.59 -1.92 -15.20
N PHE A 137 16.91 -1.51 -13.98
CA PHE A 137 16.73 -0.17 -13.45
C PHE A 137 18.08 0.57 -13.34
N SER A 138 19.17 -0.07 -13.75
CA SER A 138 20.50 0.53 -13.73
C SER A 138 20.52 1.81 -14.57
N VAL A 139 21.24 2.81 -14.07
CA VAL A 139 21.37 4.10 -14.75
C VAL A 139 22.75 4.13 -15.37
N ASP A 140 22.83 4.04 -16.70
CA ASP A 140 24.13 4.19 -17.39
C ASP A 140 24.71 5.56 -17.01
N THR A 141 25.97 5.56 -16.59
CA THR A 141 26.77 6.78 -16.36
C THR A 141 26.70 7.81 -17.50
N LYS A 142 26.41 7.38 -18.74
CA LYS A 142 26.19 8.25 -19.90
C LYS A 142 24.78 8.84 -19.94
N GLU A 143 23.78 8.10 -19.51
CA GLU A 143 22.38 8.51 -19.43
C GLU A 143 22.09 9.00 -18.01
N LYS A 144 22.63 10.19 -17.68
CA LYS A 144 22.34 10.86 -16.40
C LYS A 144 20.82 11.00 -16.21
N PHE A 145 20.37 11.00 -14.96
CA PHE A 145 18.98 11.30 -14.61
C PHE A 145 18.50 12.58 -15.31
N SER A 146 17.38 12.49 -16.01
CA SER A 146 16.72 13.68 -16.55
C SER A 146 15.99 14.41 -15.43
N GLN A 147 16.11 15.74 -15.40
CA GLN A 147 15.60 16.57 -14.31
C GLN A 147 14.34 17.29 -14.76
N LYS A 148 13.30 17.24 -13.94
CA LYS A 148 12.09 18.05 -14.10
C LYS A 148 11.82 18.75 -12.76
N GLU A 149 11.96 20.07 -12.72
CA GLU A 149 11.46 20.85 -11.60
C GLU A 149 9.95 21.00 -11.72
N VAL A 150 9.22 20.55 -10.69
CA VAL A 150 7.77 20.63 -10.66
C VAL A 150 7.36 21.51 -9.49
N GLN A 151 6.76 22.65 -9.81
CA GLN A 151 6.01 23.43 -8.83
C GLN A 151 4.67 22.74 -8.63
N CYS A 152 4.56 21.93 -7.58
CA CYS A 152 3.28 21.38 -7.18
C CYS A 152 2.57 22.41 -6.30
N GLU A 153 1.47 22.97 -6.81
CA GLU A 153 0.35 23.32 -5.94
C GLU A 153 -0.27 22.00 -5.49
N THR A 154 0.27 21.39 -4.43
CA THR A 154 -0.32 20.21 -3.81
C THR A 154 -1.69 20.61 -3.26
N GLN A 155 -2.73 20.47 -4.08
CA GLN A 155 -4.09 20.60 -3.63
C GLN A 155 -4.32 19.48 -2.62
N LYS A 156 -4.42 19.86 -1.34
CA LYS A 156 -4.68 18.90 -0.26
C LYS A 156 -5.97 18.15 -0.56
N LYS A 157 -5.95 16.84 -0.30
CA LYS A 157 -7.14 15.98 -0.39
C LYS A 157 -8.16 16.34 0.68
N TYR A 158 -7.68 16.64 1.89
CA TYR A 158 -8.53 17.01 3.01
C TYR A 158 -7.82 17.98 3.98
N GLU A 159 -8.63 18.61 4.84
CA GLU A 159 -8.17 19.37 6.00
C GLU A 159 -8.68 18.76 7.31
N ILE A 160 -7.97 19.04 8.41
CA ILE A 160 -8.43 18.77 9.78
C ILE A 160 -9.20 20.01 10.27
N THR A 161 -10.46 19.81 10.63
CA THR A 161 -11.35 20.89 11.07
C THR A 161 -11.21 21.18 12.56
N SER A 162 -11.83 22.26 13.05
CA SER A 162 -11.93 22.54 14.50
C SER A 162 -13.01 21.74 15.22
N ILE A 163 -13.72 20.82 14.53
CA ILE A 163 -14.78 20.00 15.13
C ILE A 163 -14.13 18.84 15.90
N ALA A 164 -13.96 19.04 17.21
CA ALA A 164 -13.37 18.04 18.10
C ALA A 164 -14.32 16.86 18.37
N HIS A 165 -13.75 15.68 18.64
CA HIS A 165 -14.51 14.50 19.04
C HIS A 165 -15.10 14.72 20.45
N PRO A 166 -16.39 14.36 20.70
CA PRO A 166 -17.06 14.65 21.97
C PRO A 166 -16.39 14.02 23.21
N GLN A 167 -15.78 12.84 23.05
CA GLN A 167 -15.13 12.11 24.14
C GLN A 167 -13.60 12.26 24.14
N PHE A 168 -13.02 12.68 23.01
CA PHE A 168 -11.56 12.71 22.80
C PHE A 168 -11.18 14.06 22.17
N PRO A 169 -11.12 15.16 22.96
CA PRO A 169 -11.04 16.51 22.40
C PRO A 169 -9.78 16.82 21.58
N TRP A 170 -8.75 15.97 21.64
CA TRP A 170 -7.55 16.08 20.81
C TRP A 170 -7.75 15.54 19.38
N LEU A 171 -8.80 14.75 19.15
CA LEU A 171 -9.17 14.24 17.84
C LEU A 171 -10.13 15.19 17.14
N HIS A 172 -9.95 15.36 15.83
CA HIS A 172 -10.67 16.36 15.05
C HIS A 172 -11.21 15.76 13.76
N ARG A 173 -12.41 16.20 13.32
CA ARG A 173 -13.00 15.72 12.07
C ARG A 173 -12.19 16.17 10.86
N ILE A 174 -12.07 15.28 9.88
CA ILE A 174 -11.57 15.62 8.55
C ILE A 174 -12.67 16.15 7.63
N ARG A 175 -12.29 16.97 6.65
CA ARG A 175 -13.18 17.46 5.59
C ARG A 175 -12.50 17.39 4.23
N ALA A 176 -13.19 16.81 3.25
CA ALA A 176 -12.69 16.70 1.88
C ALA A 176 -12.57 18.08 1.21
N LEU A 177 -11.44 18.34 0.57
CA LEU A 177 -11.16 19.57 -0.19
C LEU A 177 -11.27 19.36 -1.71
N VAL A 178 -11.34 18.10 -2.14
CA VAL A 178 -11.52 17.61 -3.50
C VAL A 178 -12.58 16.51 -3.51
N ASP A 179 -13.02 16.10 -4.70
CA ASP A 179 -13.76 14.85 -4.86
C ASP A 179 -12.77 13.68 -4.69
N VAL A 180 -12.89 12.93 -3.60
CA VAL A 180 -11.93 11.87 -3.24
C VAL A 180 -12.27 10.55 -3.94
N ASN A 181 -13.56 10.21 -3.97
CA ASN A 181 -14.14 9.06 -4.66
C ASN A 181 -15.65 9.29 -4.85
N GLU A 182 -16.36 8.32 -5.45
CA GLU A 182 -17.80 8.41 -5.73
C GLU A 182 -18.67 8.69 -4.49
N ALA A 183 -18.24 8.25 -3.30
CA ALA A 183 -18.96 8.42 -2.04
C ALA A 183 -18.54 9.67 -1.24
N VAL A 184 -17.43 10.33 -1.62
CA VAL A 184 -16.83 11.44 -0.87
C VAL A 184 -16.60 12.61 -1.82
N PRO A 185 -17.66 13.36 -2.18
CA PRO A 185 -17.52 14.61 -2.92
C PRO A 185 -16.88 15.69 -2.04
N LYS A 186 -16.35 16.73 -2.68
CA LYS A 186 -15.76 17.90 -2.01
C LYS A 186 -16.69 18.48 -0.93
N GLY A 187 -16.11 18.79 0.23
CA GLY A 187 -16.81 19.35 1.39
C GLY A 187 -17.36 18.30 2.35
N THR A 188 -17.35 17.02 1.98
CA THR A 188 -17.82 15.92 2.84
C THR A 188 -17.00 15.82 4.12
N LEU A 189 -17.69 15.72 5.27
CA LEU A 189 -17.06 15.43 6.55
C LEU A 189 -16.80 13.93 6.69
N GLY A 190 -15.63 13.58 7.20
CA GLY A 190 -15.27 12.21 7.55
C GLY A 190 -15.29 11.96 9.06
N GLY A 191 -14.59 10.90 9.45
CA GLY A 191 -14.25 10.56 10.83
C GLY A 191 -13.15 11.45 11.40
N PHE A 192 -12.41 10.93 12.37
CA PHE A 192 -11.52 11.72 13.22
C PHE A 192 -10.06 11.28 13.11
N VAL A 193 -9.17 12.26 13.16
CA VAL A 193 -7.73 12.08 13.20
C VAL A 193 -7.11 12.90 14.32
N GLU A 194 -5.92 12.49 14.78
CA GLU A 194 -5.10 13.28 15.71
C GLU A 194 -4.16 14.22 14.96
N TYR A 195 -3.47 13.68 13.94
CA TYR A 195 -2.51 14.40 13.10
C TYR A 195 -2.79 14.19 11.61
N GLU A 196 -2.25 15.07 10.77
CA GLU A 196 -2.36 14.94 9.31
C GLU A 196 -1.75 13.62 8.81
N GLN A 197 -0.76 13.04 9.48
CA GLN A 197 -0.16 11.78 9.04
C GLN A 197 -1.10 10.56 9.20
N ASN A 198 -2.18 10.64 10.00
CA ASN A 198 -3.04 9.50 10.25
C ASN A 198 -3.87 9.05 9.03
N LEU A 199 -4.06 9.94 8.05
CA LEU A 199 -4.71 9.65 6.78
C LEU A 199 -3.84 10.20 5.65
N SER A 200 -3.48 9.38 4.66
CA SER A 200 -2.65 9.88 3.55
C SER A 200 -3.38 10.99 2.79
N GLN A 201 -2.65 12.02 2.36
CA GLN A 201 -3.14 13.04 1.42
C GLN A 201 -3.24 12.50 -0.02
N GLU A 202 -2.69 11.31 -0.28
CA GLU A 202 -2.71 10.65 -1.60
C GLU A 202 -3.68 9.47 -1.62
N GLY A 203 -4.03 8.99 -2.81
CA GLY A 203 -4.96 7.87 -3.01
C GLY A 203 -6.41 8.18 -2.60
N SER A 204 -7.27 7.18 -2.70
CA SER A 204 -8.71 7.25 -2.42
C SER A 204 -9.07 6.88 -0.97
N CYS A 205 -8.08 6.62 -0.12
CA CYS A 205 -8.31 6.23 1.27
C CYS A 205 -9.07 7.31 2.03
N TRP A 206 -9.94 6.86 2.94
CA TRP A 206 -10.81 7.75 3.69
C TRP A 206 -11.26 7.14 5.03
N ILE A 207 -11.52 8.02 5.99
CA ILE A 207 -12.08 7.66 7.30
C ILE A 207 -13.51 8.20 7.31
N TYR A 208 -14.49 7.31 7.39
CA TYR A 208 -15.92 7.60 7.31
C TYR A 208 -16.55 7.71 8.70
N ASP A 209 -17.74 8.30 8.77
CA ASP A 209 -18.64 8.30 9.92
C ASP A 209 -18.02 8.81 11.25
N GLN A 210 -17.87 7.93 12.23
CA GLN A 210 -17.28 8.16 13.56
C GLN A 210 -15.96 7.39 13.75
N ALA A 211 -15.39 6.86 12.67
CA ALA A 211 -14.19 6.07 12.75
C ALA A 211 -12.99 6.97 13.12
N ILE A 212 -11.99 6.37 13.74
CA ILE A 212 -10.83 7.07 14.31
C ILE A 212 -9.55 6.44 13.76
N CYS A 213 -8.63 7.29 13.30
CA CYS A 213 -7.23 6.92 13.14
C CYS A 213 -6.36 7.89 13.93
N CYS A 214 -5.64 7.43 14.95
CA CYS A 214 -4.89 8.30 15.85
C CYS A 214 -3.52 7.72 16.23
N GLU A 215 -2.78 8.42 17.09
CA GLU A 215 -1.42 8.07 17.48
C GLU A 215 -0.51 7.98 16.23
N ARG A 216 0.26 6.90 16.06
CA ARG A 216 1.10 6.67 14.88
C ARG A 216 0.41 5.79 13.83
N ALA A 217 -0.88 5.49 13.96
CA ALA A 217 -1.58 4.69 12.96
C ALA A 217 -1.75 5.47 11.65
N VAL A 218 -1.77 4.76 10.52
CA VAL A 218 -1.87 5.36 9.18
C VAL A 218 -2.88 4.59 8.34
N VAL A 219 -3.78 5.34 7.69
CA VAL A 219 -4.68 4.85 6.64
C VAL A 219 -4.26 5.46 5.29
N GLU A 220 -3.92 4.62 4.32
CA GLU A 220 -3.37 5.08 3.04
C GLU A 220 -3.87 4.25 1.84
N ARG A 221 -3.49 4.67 0.62
CA ARG A 221 -3.88 4.06 -0.66
C ARG A 221 -5.39 4.06 -0.87
N SER A 222 -6.05 2.90 -0.88
CA SER A 222 -7.50 2.76 -1.07
C SER A 222 -8.20 2.23 0.18
N ALA A 223 -7.51 2.20 1.33
CA ALA A 223 -8.06 1.65 2.56
C ALA A 223 -9.18 2.52 3.15
N GLY A 224 -10.12 1.88 3.85
CA GLY A 224 -11.29 2.54 4.43
C GLY A 224 -11.54 2.16 5.87
N LEU A 225 -11.86 3.16 6.71
CA LEU A 225 -12.40 2.95 8.06
C LEU A 225 -13.84 3.44 8.11
N PHE A 226 -14.78 2.61 8.56
CA PHE A 226 -16.20 2.92 8.60
C PHE A 226 -16.79 2.85 10.00
N GLN A 227 -17.91 3.55 10.20
CA GLN A 227 -18.71 3.51 11.42
C GLN A 227 -17.91 3.91 12.67
N GLU A 228 -17.59 2.99 13.58
CA GLU A 228 -16.88 3.25 14.84
C GLU A 228 -15.51 2.55 14.88
N ALA A 229 -14.95 2.24 13.71
CA ALA A 229 -13.71 1.47 13.62
C ALA A 229 -12.54 2.33 14.09
N ILE A 230 -11.56 1.70 14.76
CA ILE A 230 -10.43 2.41 15.37
C ILE A 230 -9.12 1.81 14.87
N ALA A 231 -8.27 2.64 14.30
CA ALA A 231 -6.86 2.36 14.07
C ALA A 231 -6.01 3.23 15.00
N LYS A 232 -5.10 2.62 15.78
CA LYS A 232 -4.22 3.32 16.73
C LYS A 232 -2.90 2.57 16.93
N GLY A 233 -2.00 3.05 17.79
CA GLY A 233 -0.66 2.50 17.93
C GLY A 233 0.20 2.79 16.71
N ASP A 234 0.84 1.76 16.16
CA ASP A 234 1.63 1.77 14.92
C ASP A 234 0.89 1.02 13.79
N ALA A 235 -0.44 0.93 13.85
CA ALA A 235 -1.22 0.14 12.92
C ALA A 235 -1.19 0.74 11.52
N LEU A 236 -1.03 -0.10 10.51
CA LEU A 236 -1.06 0.32 9.11
C LEU A 236 -2.24 -0.33 8.39
N LEU A 237 -3.17 0.51 7.92
CA LEU A 237 -4.20 0.14 6.95
C LEU A 237 -3.84 0.69 5.58
N THR A 238 -3.66 -0.19 4.62
CA THR A 238 -3.22 0.17 3.27
C THR A 238 -3.84 -0.78 2.25
N GLY A 239 -3.48 -0.59 0.97
CA GLY A 239 -4.02 -1.37 -0.14
C GLY A 239 -5.54 -1.20 -0.23
N THR A 240 -6.27 -2.31 -0.17
CA THR A 240 -7.74 -2.36 -0.28
C THR A 240 -8.42 -2.77 1.03
N ALA A 241 -7.70 -2.70 2.15
CA ALA A 241 -8.21 -3.08 3.46
C ALA A 241 -9.40 -2.21 3.89
N VAL A 242 -10.41 -2.85 4.47
CA VAL A 242 -11.57 -2.14 5.02
C VAL A 242 -11.90 -2.63 6.42
N MET A 243 -12.15 -1.69 7.33
CA MET A 243 -12.65 -1.99 8.67
C MET A 243 -14.01 -1.35 8.92
N TYR A 244 -14.90 -2.10 9.57
CA TYR A 244 -16.29 -1.70 9.83
C TYR A 244 -16.64 -1.81 11.32
N GLN A 245 -17.75 -1.16 11.69
CA GLN A 245 -18.35 -1.21 13.03
C GLN A 245 -17.34 -0.91 14.13
N THR A 246 -17.33 -1.65 15.24
CA THR A 246 -16.46 -1.41 16.39
C THR A 246 -15.14 -2.20 16.32
N SER A 247 -14.61 -2.42 15.12
CA SER A 247 -13.37 -3.18 14.94
C SER A 247 -12.16 -2.33 15.31
N ILE A 248 -11.12 -2.98 15.82
CA ILE A 248 -9.93 -2.29 16.33
C ILE A 248 -8.68 -2.88 15.71
N ALA A 249 -7.82 -2.00 15.20
CA ALA A 249 -6.45 -2.29 14.80
C ALA A 249 -5.53 -1.49 15.72
N GLU A 250 -4.68 -2.18 16.48
CA GLU A 250 -3.73 -1.52 17.37
C GLU A 250 -2.35 -2.22 17.35
N GLU A 251 -1.36 -1.55 17.96
CA GLU A 251 0.04 -1.98 17.95
C GLU A 251 0.63 -1.96 16.54
N SER A 252 1.45 -2.93 16.13
CA SER A 252 2.23 -2.90 14.88
C SER A 252 1.59 -3.74 13.75
N CYS A 253 0.27 -3.93 13.78
CA CYS A 253 -0.42 -4.76 12.81
C CYS A 253 -0.48 -4.10 11.44
N ARG A 254 -0.49 -4.91 10.37
CA ARG A 254 -0.53 -4.46 8.98
C ARG A 254 -1.69 -5.12 8.26
N ILE A 255 -2.69 -4.33 7.84
CA ILE A 255 -3.87 -4.79 7.11
C ILE A 255 -3.79 -4.19 5.70
N LEU A 256 -3.45 -5.04 4.73
CA LEU A 256 -3.20 -4.62 3.33
C LEU A 256 -4.39 -4.93 2.41
N ALA A 257 -5.22 -5.90 2.79
CA ALA A 257 -6.43 -6.28 2.08
C ALA A 257 -7.38 -7.01 3.02
N GLY A 258 -8.64 -7.12 2.59
CA GLY A 258 -9.68 -7.86 3.30
C GLY A 258 -10.52 -6.96 4.19
N GLU A 259 -11.51 -7.59 4.82
CA GLU A 259 -12.51 -6.89 5.60
C GLU A 259 -12.49 -7.35 7.06
N VAL A 260 -12.48 -6.38 7.97
CA VAL A 260 -12.54 -6.61 9.42
C VAL A 260 -13.84 -6.01 9.95
N TRP A 261 -14.65 -6.83 10.61
CA TRP A 261 -15.99 -6.46 11.02
C TRP A 261 -16.25 -6.70 12.51
N ASN A 262 -17.25 -5.99 13.04
CA ASN A 262 -17.69 -6.07 14.44
C ASN A 262 -16.54 -5.84 15.42
N MET A 263 -16.60 -6.38 16.63
CA MET A 263 -15.58 -6.26 17.69
C MET A 263 -14.29 -7.07 17.41
N ALA A 264 -13.92 -7.28 16.14
CA ALA A 264 -12.69 -7.96 15.79
C ALA A 264 -11.49 -7.07 16.14
N HIS A 265 -10.46 -7.68 16.71
CA HIS A 265 -9.29 -6.97 17.20
C HIS A 265 -8.03 -7.53 16.54
N ILE A 266 -7.40 -6.71 15.70
CA ILE A 266 -6.14 -7.01 15.03
C ILE A 266 -5.02 -6.35 15.83
N ARG A 267 -4.04 -7.14 16.28
CA ARG A 267 -3.02 -6.71 17.26
C ARG A 267 -1.64 -7.26 16.93
N GLY A 268 -0.63 -6.81 17.69
CA GLY A 268 0.74 -7.30 17.61
C GLY A 268 1.35 -7.01 16.26
N PHE A 269 1.90 -8.05 15.63
CA PHE A 269 2.51 -8.00 14.31
C PHE A 269 1.64 -8.71 13.26
N ALA A 270 0.33 -8.82 13.51
CA ALA A 270 -0.59 -9.47 12.59
C ALA A 270 -0.49 -8.87 11.18
N LYS A 271 -0.44 -9.74 10.17
CA LYS A 271 -0.39 -9.34 8.76
C LYS A 271 -1.58 -9.93 8.01
N ILE A 272 -2.44 -9.07 7.49
CA ILE A 272 -3.64 -9.46 6.74
C ILE A 272 -3.46 -9.07 5.28
N THR A 273 -3.47 -10.05 4.38
CA THR A 273 -3.13 -9.86 2.96
C THR A 273 -4.04 -10.64 2.02
N ALA A 274 -4.17 -10.18 0.78
CA ALA A 274 -4.74 -10.98 -0.29
C ALA A 274 -3.79 -12.11 -0.69
N ALA A 275 -4.34 -13.20 -1.23
CA ALA A 275 -3.57 -14.25 -1.88
C ALA A 275 -2.91 -13.71 -3.14
N LYS A 276 -1.63 -14.03 -3.36
CA LYS A 276 -0.90 -13.58 -4.55
C LYS A 276 -1.52 -14.17 -5.82
N GLU A 277 -1.91 -15.44 -5.77
CA GLU A 277 -2.36 -16.19 -6.95
C GLU A 277 -3.80 -15.86 -7.36
N THR A 278 -4.68 -15.53 -6.40
CA THR A 278 -6.11 -15.33 -6.68
C THR A 278 -6.59 -13.90 -6.47
N GLY A 279 -5.81 -13.06 -5.77
CA GLY A 279 -6.26 -11.74 -5.33
C GLY A 279 -7.34 -11.76 -4.24
N ASP A 280 -7.82 -12.94 -3.82
CA ASP A 280 -8.85 -13.05 -2.79
C ASP A 280 -8.30 -12.59 -1.43
N ALA A 281 -9.13 -11.90 -0.65
CA ALA A 281 -8.73 -11.36 0.65
C ALA A 281 -9.54 -11.94 1.82
N PRO A 282 -9.02 -11.88 3.06
CA PRO A 282 -9.69 -12.44 4.23
C PRO A 282 -10.94 -11.65 4.65
N LEU A 283 -11.87 -12.35 5.29
CA LEU A 283 -13.01 -11.79 6.01
C LEU A 283 -12.90 -12.17 7.50
N ILE A 284 -12.69 -11.18 8.37
CA ILE A 284 -12.50 -11.37 9.81
C ILE A 284 -13.72 -10.83 10.54
N LEU A 285 -14.44 -11.70 11.25
CA LEU A 285 -15.73 -11.37 11.86
C LEU A 285 -15.76 -11.59 13.37
N GLY A 286 -16.71 -10.93 14.03
CA GLY A 286 -17.07 -11.17 15.43
C GLY A 286 -15.98 -10.76 16.41
N ASN A 287 -15.93 -11.37 17.59
CA ASN A 287 -14.95 -11.08 18.63
C ASN A 287 -13.58 -11.75 18.39
N SER A 288 -13.15 -11.84 17.11
CA SER A 288 -11.90 -12.52 16.76
C SER A 288 -10.69 -11.70 17.22
N LEU A 289 -9.76 -12.32 17.94
CA LEU A 289 -8.46 -11.74 18.29
C LEU A 289 -7.37 -12.27 17.35
N VAL A 290 -6.78 -11.41 16.54
CA VAL A 290 -5.83 -11.80 15.49
C VAL A 290 -4.47 -11.16 15.76
N PHE A 291 -3.49 -12.00 16.09
CA PHE A 291 -2.09 -11.64 16.30
C PHE A 291 -1.16 -12.20 15.21
N GLY A 292 -1.62 -13.21 14.47
CA GLY A 292 -0.87 -13.91 13.44
C GLY A 292 -1.22 -13.45 12.02
N ASN A 293 -0.71 -14.19 11.02
CA ASN A 293 -0.91 -13.87 9.62
C ASN A 293 -2.22 -14.48 9.12
N VAL A 294 -2.97 -13.73 8.30
CA VAL A 294 -4.15 -14.23 7.60
C VAL A 294 -4.06 -13.82 6.15
N CYS A 295 -4.07 -14.80 5.24
CA CYS A 295 -3.84 -14.56 3.82
C CYS A 295 -4.85 -15.31 2.96
N GLY A 296 -5.40 -14.63 1.96
CA GLY A 296 -6.26 -15.25 0.95
C GLY A 296 -7.72 -15.41 1.36
N LYS A 297 -8.45 -16.26 0.63
CA LYS A 297 -9.91 -16.47 0.81
C LYS A 297 -10.23 -17.23 2.09
N VAL A 298 -10.20 -16.53 3.22
CA VAL A 298 -10.39 -17.10 4.56
C VAL A 298 -11.46 -16.34 5.32
N LEU A 299 -12.42 -17.07 5.88
CA LEU A 299 -13.36 -16.53 6.88
C LEU A 299 -12.86 -16.87 8.29
N VAL A 300 -12.46 -15.85 9.04
CA VAL A 300 -12.01 -15.97 10.44
C VAL A 300 -13.17 -15.65 11.39
N ARG A 301 -13.48 -16.61 12.26
CA ARG A 301 -14.45 -16.52 13.37
C ARG A 301 -13.84 -17.11 14.64
N GLY A 302 -12.64 -16.67 14.99
CA GLY A 302 -11.89 -17.19 16.12
C GLY A 302 -10.52 -16.57 16.24
N ASN A 303 -9.79 -16.95 17.28
CA ASN A 303 -8.51 -16.32 17.61
C ASN A 303 -7.36 -16.90 16.79
N VAL A 304 -6.60 -16.02 16.13
CA VAL A 304 -5.35 -16.36 15.47
C VAL A 304 -4.21 -15.93 16.40
N LEU A 305 -3.57 -16.91 17.02
CA LEU A 305 -2.52 -16.67 18.01
C LEU A 305 -1.24 -16.11 17.35
N PRO A 306 -0.34 -15.50 18.14
CA PRO A 306 0.99 -15.12 17.66
C PRO A 306 1.71 -16.29 16.98
N SER A 307 2.49 -16.00 15.94
CA SER A 307 3.25 -16.98 15.15
C SER A 307 2.42 -18.05 14.42
N ARG A 308 1.08 -17.95 14.40
CA ARG A 308 0.25 -18.76 13.51
C ARG A 308 -0.05 -18.02 12.22
N SER A 309 -0.09 -18.77 11.14
CA SER A 309 -0.55 -18.30 9.84
C SER A 309 -1.78 -19.10 9.39
N VAL A 310 -2.82 -18.40 8.92
CA VAL A 310 -3.97 -19.01 8.23
C VAL A 310 -3.91 -18.52 6.79
N GLU A 311 -3.37 -19.34 5.90
CA GLU A 311 -3.10 -18.96 4.51
C GLU A 311 -3.88 -19.84 3.54
N ASN A 312 -4.41 -19.22 2.49
CA ASN A 312 -5.13 -19.90 1.44
C ASN A 312 -4.82 -19.27 0.08
N GLN A 313 -4.01 -19.93 -0.73
CA GLN A 313 -3.71 -19.50 -2.10
C GLN A 313 -4.71 -20.05 -3.13
N THR A 314 -5.80 -20.68 -2.69
CA THR A 314 -6.81 -21.28 -3.58
C THR A 314 -8.09 -20.46 -3.58
N GLN A 315 -8.92 -20.65 -4.61
CA GLN A 315 -10.23 -20.01 -4.71
C GLN A 315 -11.30 -20.62 -3.78
N GLU A 316 -11.00 -21.72 -3.08
CA GLU A 316 -11.92 -22.35 -2.12
C GLU A 316 -12.03 -21.49 -0.85
N LEU A 317 -13.20 -21.42 -0.23
CA LEU A 317 -13.34 -20.74 1.06
C LEU A 317 -12.86 -21.64 2.21
N LEU A 318 -11.87 -21.17 2.96
CA LEU A 318 -11.49 -21.77 4.25
C LEU A 318 -12.18 -21.04 5.40
N VAL A 319 -12.76 -21.80 6.34
CA VAL A 319 -13.36 -21.25 7.55
C VAL A 319 -12.51 -21.63 8.75
N PHE A 320 -11.98 -20.62 9.44
CA PHE A 320 -11.17 -20.78 10.65
C PHE A 320 -11.97 -20.33 11.87
N ARG A 321 -12.09 -21.20 12.88
CA ARG A 321 -12.87 -20.95 14.11
C ARG A 321 -12.01 -20.95 15.39
N GLY A 322 -10.68 -20.93 15.26
CA GLY A 322 -9.74 -21.10 16.37
C GLY A 322 -9.25 -22.54 16.54
N GLY A 323 -8.12 -22.72 17.22
CA GLY A 323 -7.46 -24.03 17.40
C GLY A 323 -6.72 -24.50 16.15
N ASP A 324 -6.57 -25.83 15.99
CA ASP A 324 -5.90 -26.47 14.84
C ASP A 324 -6.86 -26.77 13.68
N SER A 325 -8.15 -26.46 13.82
CA SER A 325 -9.20 -26.88 12.89
C SER A 325 -9.44 -25.85 11.79
N ILE A 326 -8.92 -26.13 10.58
CA ILE A 326 -9.28 -25.42 9.35
C ILE A 326 -10.32 -26.26 8.61
N HIS A 327 -11.52 -25.71 8.39
CA HIS A 327 -12.58 -26.41 7.65
C HIS A 327 -12.69 -25.86 6.23
N LYS A 328 -12.59 -26.74 5.23
CA LYS A 328 -12.95 -26.42 3.86
C LYS A 328 -14.46 -26.36 3.72
N VAL A 329 -14.99 -25.31 3.10
CA VAL A 329 -16.39 -25.28 2.69
C VAL A 329 -16.46 -25.77 1.26
N ASN A 330 -16.89 -27.03 1.07
CA ASN A 330 -17.35 -27.46 -0.25
C ASN A 330 -18.60 -26.64 -0.56
N GLU A 331 -18.56 -25.83 -1.61
CA GLU A 331 -19.76 -25.20 -2.20
C GLU A 331 -20.69 -26.31 -2.70
N SER A 332 -21.45 -26.87 -1.78
CA SER A 332 -22.52 -27.79 -2.11
C SER A 332 -23.56 -26.98 -2.86
N LYS A 333 -23.66 -27.26 -4.17
CA LYS A 333 -24.69 -26.81 -5.11
C LYS A 333 -25.95 -26.40 -4.34
N LYS A 334 -26.36 -25.13 -4.45
CA LYS A 334 -27.63 -24.59 -3.96
C LYS A 334 -28.70 -25.69 -4.07
N LYS A 335 -29.09 -26.30 -2.94
CA LYS A 335 -30.32 -27.09 -2.90
C LYS A 335 -31.44 -26.08 -3.09
N THR A 336 -31.89 -25.95 -4.33
CA THR A 336 -33.16 -25.33 -4.67
C THR A 336 -34.22 -26.08 -3.88
N LYS A 337 -34.63 -25.56 -2.72
CA LYS A 337 -35.85 -25.99 -2.06
C LYS A 337 -36.97 -25.58 -3.02
N SER A 338 -37.41 -26.52 -3.86
CA SER A 338 -38.70 -26.40 -4.54
C SER A 338 -39.75 -26.26 -3.44
N LYS A 339 -40.30 -25.05 -3.31
CA LYS A 339 -41.56 -24.86 -2.59
C LYS A 339 -42.59 -25.68 -3.34
N LYS A 340 -43.02 -26.81 -2.77
CA LYS A 340 -44.27 -27.45 -3.18
C LYS A 340 -45.39 -26.44 -2.89
N GLN A 341 -46.08 -26.00 -3.93
CA GLN A 341 -47.39 -25.35 -3.81
C GLN A 341 -48.34 -26.29 -3.06
N PRO A 342 -49.14 -25.81 -2.09
CA PRO A 342 -50.33 -26.52 -1.70
C PRO A 342 -51.37 -26.38 -2.83
N GLU A 343 -51.89 -27.52 -3.28
CA GLU A 343 -53.03 -27.59 -4.19
C GLU A 343 -54.32 -27.16 -3.45
N ARG A 344 -55.03 -26.24 -4.11
CA ARG A 344 -56.42 -25.79 -3.97
C ARG A 344 -57.01 -25.54 -2.58
#